data_AF-A0AA40AZQ1-F1
#
_entry.id   AF-A0AA40AZQ1-F1
#
_cell.length_a   1.000
_cell.length_b   1.000
_cell.length_c   1.000
_cell.angle_alpha   90.00
_cell.angle_beta   90.00
_cell.angle_gamma   90.00
#
_symmetry.space_group_name_H-M   'P 1'
#
loop_
_entity.id
_entity.type
_entity.pdbx_description
1 polymer ?
#
loop_
_entity_poly.entity_id
_entity_poly.type
_entity_poly.pdbx_seq_one_letter_code
_entity_poly.pdbx_strand_id
1 'polypeptide(L)' 'MYASDDVMAWIVLSKTLFEILEDPNLKVTYLVIDALDECVIDLQKLLGLIVQISSSTRVKWIVSSRNWVQIEEQLAPVA' A
#
# COMPACT_ATOMS: atom_id res chain seq x y z
N MET A 1 -8.04 -23.26 -13.08
CA MET A 1 -9.04 -22.37 -12.47
C MET A 1 -8.58 -20.96 -12.78
N TYR A 2 -9.32 -20.23 -13.61
CA TYR A 2 -8.94 -18.86 -14.00
C TYR A 2 -9.07 -17.93 -12.78
N ALA A 3 -8.14 -16.98 -12.63
CA ALA A 3 -8.27 -15.93 -11.63
C ALA A 3 -9.54 -15.11 -11.89
N SER A 4 -10.26 -14.71 -10.85
CA SER A 4 -11.41 -13.82 -11.00
C SER A 4 -10.96 -12.45 -11.52
N ASP A 5 -11.89 -11.70 -12.09
CA ASP A 5 -11.64 -10.34 -12.58
C ASP A 5 -11.08 -9.44 -11.46
N ASP A 6 -11.52 -9.62 -10.21
CA ASP A 6 -11.01 -8.86 -9.05
C ASP A 6 -9.54 -9.16 -8.73
N VAL A 7 -9.13 -10.43 -8.85
CA VAL A 7 -7.73 -10.82 -8.65
C VAL A 7 -6.86 -10.22 -9.74
N MET A 8 -7.34 -10.24 -10.99
CA MET A 8 -6.63 -9.64 -12.11
C MET A 8 -6.56 -8.11 -11.97
N ALA A 9 -7.65 -7.47 -11.59
CA ALA A 9 -7.72 -6.03 -11.35
C ALA A 9 -6.72 -5.60 -10.27
N TRP A 10 -6.66 -6.33 -9.16
CA TRP A 10 -5.66 -6.08 -8.12
C TRP A 10 -4.24 -6.21 -8.63
N ILE A 11 -3.90 -7.29 -9.32
CA ILE A 11 -2.53 -7.54 -9.83
C ILE A 11 -2.10 -6.42 -10.78
N VAL A 12 -2.98 -6.03 -11.70
CA VAL A 12 -2.70 -4.95 -12.66
C VAL A 12 -2.50 -3.64 -11.91
N LEU A 13 -3.43 -3.28 -11.00
CA LEU A 13 -3.33 -2.05 -10.22
C LEU A 13 -2.05 -1.98 -9.39
N SER A 14 -1.76 -3.02 -8.60
CA SER A 14 -0.59 -3.03 -7.71
C SER A 14 0.71 -2.96 -8.50
N LYS A 15 0.77 -3.64 -9.66
CA LYS A 15 1.95 -3.63 -10.52
C LYS A 15 2.15 -2.26 -11.16
N THR A 16 1.09 -1.67 -11.74
CA THR A 16 1.16 -0.34 -12.35
C THR A 16 1.54 0.73 -11.32
N LEU A 17 0.97 0.68 -10.12
CA LEU A 17 1.33 1.61 -9.04
C LEU A 17 2.81 1.45 -8.66
N PHE A 18 3.30 0.23 -8.49
CA PHE A 18 4.70 -0.04 -8.18
C PHE A 18 5.64 0.50 -9.27
N GLU A 19 5.33 0.27 -10.54
CA GLU A 19 6.13 0.75 -11.67
C GLU A 19 6.20 2.29 -11.74
N ILE A 20 5.08 2.98 -11.46
CA ILE A 20 5.04 4.44 -11.38
C ILE A 20 5.93 4.94 -10.24
N LEU A 21 5.88 4.29 -9.08
CA LEU A 21 6.56 4.74 -7.87
C LEU A 21 8.07 4.45 -7.88
N GLU A 22 8.50 3.43 -8.62
CA GLU A 22 9.91 3.09 -8.81
C GLU A 22 10.59 3.87 -9.96
N ASP A 23 9.85 4.69 -10.72
CA ASP A 23 10.45 5.50 -11.79
C ASP A 23 11.63 6.33 -11.23
N PRO A 24 12.86 6.18 -11.79
CA PRO A 24 14.03 6.93 -11.34
C PRO A 24 13.90 8.44 -11.49
N ASN A 25 13.00 8.91 -12.37
CA ASN A 25 12.71 10.33 -12.58
C ASN A 25 11.63 10.87 -11.63
N LEU A 26 10.98 9.99 -10.84
CA LEU A 26 9.98 10.42 -9.87
C LEU A 26 10.65 11.28 -8.80
N LYS A 27 10.09 12.47 -8.58
CA LYS A 27 10.51 13.33 -7.47
C LYS A 27 10.01 12.75 -6.16
N VAL A 28 10.52 13.29 -5.04
CA VAL A 28 9.99 12.95 -3.72
C VAL A 28 8.47 13.16 -3.73
N THR A 29 7.73 12.07 -3.50
CA THR A 29 6.28 12.01 -3.64
C THR A 29 5.67 11.57 -2.32
N TYR A 30 4.59 12.24 -1.94
CA TYR A 30 3.84 11.94 -0.73
C TYR A 30 2.53 11.27 -1.12
N LEU A 31 2.31 10.05 -0.62
CA LEU A 31 1.06 9.32 -0.77
C LEU A 31 0.29 9.42 0.53
N VAL A 32 -0.95 9.90 0.45
CA VAL A 32 -1.83 10.10 1.59
C VAL A 32 -2.99 9.13 1.49
N ILE A 33 -3.16 8.27 2.49
CA ILE A 33 -4.35 7.43 2.64
C ILE A 33 -5.12 7.95 3.86
N ASP A 34 -6.36 8.35 3.62
CA ASP A 34 -7.28 8.73 4.69
C ASP A 34 -8.20 7.56 5.07
N ALA A 35 -8.51 7.43 6.36
CA ALA A 35 -9.44 6.45 6.92
C ALA A 35 -9.14 5.00 6.51
N LEU A 36 -7.89 4.56 6.68
CA LEU A 36 -7.46 3.22 6.28
C LEU A 36 -8.28 2.10 6.93
N ASP A 37 -8.76 2.30 8.16
CA ASP A 37 -9.60 1.34 8.88
C ASP A 37 -10.97 1.09 8.23
N GLU A 38 -11.45 1.98 7.36
CA GLU A 38 -12.70 1.79 6.60
C GLU A 38 -12.51 0.81 5.42
N CYS A 39 -11.28 0.42 5.09
CA CYS A 39 -11.00 -0.65 4.14
C CYS A 39 -11.22 -2.00 4.83
N VAL A 40 -12.45 -2.51 4.80
CA VAL A 40 -12.83 -3.75 5.51
C VAL A 40 -12.42 -5.02 4.73
N ILE A 41 -12.49 -4.98 3.40
CA ILE A 41 -12.16 -6.11 2.53
C ILE A 41 -10.69 -6.03 2.15
N ASP A 42 -9.96 -7.14 2.30
CA ASP A 42 -8.55 -7.24 1.90
C ASP A 42 -7.60 -6.21 2.54
N LEU A 43 -7.93 -5.66 3.73
CA LEU A 43 -7.08 -4.70 4.45
C LEU A 43 -5.62 -5.17 4.58
N GLN A 44 -5.43 -6.44 4.95
CA GLN A 44 -4.09 -7.02 5.12
C GLN A 44 -3.30 -7.06 3.80
N LYS A 45 -3.99 -7.20 2.67
CA LYS A 45 -3.39 -7.15 1.32
C LYS A 45 -2.94 -5.73 0.98
N LEU A 46 -3.75 -4.73 1.35
CA LEU A 46 -3.40 -3.31 1.19
C LEU A 46 -2.22 -2.92 2.09
N LEU A 47 -2.22 -3.33 3.36
CA LEU A 47 -1.11 -3.13 4.29
C LEU A 47 0.20 -3.72 3.75
N GLY A 48 0.16 -4.97 3.27
CA GLY A 48 1.32 -5.61 2.64
C GLY A 48 1.85 -4.82 1.43
N LEU A 49 0.96 -4.28 0.60
CA LEU A 49 1.35 -3.43 -0.54
C LEU A 49 2.01 -2.12 -0.09
N ILE A 50 1.46 -1.44 0.92
CA ILE A 50 2.03 -0.21 1.48
C ILE A 50 3.44 -0.47 2.00
N VAL A 51 3.62 -1.53 2.79
CA VAL A 51 4.92 -1.93 3.34
C VAL A 51 5.91 -2.25 2.22
N GLN A 52 5.49 -3.03 1.22
CA GLN A 52 6.34 -3.38 0.07
C GLN A 52 6.85 -2.12 -0.66
N ILE A 53 5.97 -1.15 -0.91
CA ILE A 53 6.32 0.07 -1.64
C ILE A 53 7.11 1.07 -0.77
N SER A 54 6.90 1.06 0.56
CA SER A 54 7.62 1.94 1.49
C SER A 54 9.14 1.72 1.54
N SER A 55 9.64 0.64 0.91
CA SER A 55 11.07 0.42 0.71
C SER A 55 11.73 1.50 -0.19
N SER A 56 10.94 2.21 -1.00
CA SER A 56 11.44 3.27 -1.87
C SER A 56 11.73 4.55 -1.10
N THR A 57 12.97 5.06 -1.17
CA THR A 57 13.38 6.28 -0.43
C THR A 57 12.75 7.58 -0.95
N ARG A 58 12.18 7.55 -2.16
CA ARG A 58 11.54 8.71 -2.81
C ARG A 58 10.05 8.81 -2.49
N VAL A 59 9.43 7.75 -1.97
CA VAL A 59 8.00 7.72 -1.67
C VAL A 59 7.81 7.78 -0.17
N LYS A 60 7.01 8.75 0.29
CA LYS A 60 6.67 8.91 1.70
C LYS A 60 5.18 8.67 1.88
N TRP A 61 4.84 7.81 2.83
CA TRP A 61 3.47 7.45 3.15
C TRP A 61 2.99 8.24 4.36
N ILE A 62 1.78 8.80 4.26
CA ILE A 62 1.05 9.39 5.36
C ILE A 62 -0.29 8.66 5.42
N VAL A 63 -0.59 8.02 6.54
CA VAL A 63 -1.77 7.18 6.67
C VAL A 63 -2.53 7.61 7.91
N SER A 64 -3.83 7.88 7.77
CA SER A 64 -4.74 8.08 8.89
C SER A 64 -5.59 6.82 9.10
N SER A 65 -5.89 6.51 10.36
CA SER A 65 -6.67 5.35 10.75
C SER A 65 -7.19 5.52 12.19
N ARG A 66 -8.26 4.84 12.56
CA ARG A 66 -8.53 4.49 13.96
C ARG A 66 -7.37 3.67 14.53
N ASN A 67 -7.22 3.72 15.86
CA ASN A 67 -6.16 3.01 16.57
C ASN A 67 -6.46 1.50 16.67
N TRP A 68 -6.22 0.75 15.59
CA TRP A 68 -6.39 -0.69 15.53
C TRP A 68 -5.04 -1.40 15.57
N VAL A 69 -4.87 -2.30 16.53
CA VAL A 69 -3.63 -3.05 16.76
C VAL A 69 -3.13 -3.75 15.49
N GLN A 70 -4.04 -4.32 14.69
CA GLN A 70 -3.70 -5.02 13.45
C GLN A 70 -3.04 -4.12 12.38
N ILE A 71 -3.38 -2.82 12.37
CA ILE A 71 -2.78 -1.82 11.47
C ILE A 71 -1.43 -1.37 12.05
N GLU A 72 -1.39 -1.12 13.36
CA GLU A 72 -0.17 -0.73 14.07
C GLU A 72 0.93 -1.77 13.93
N GLU A 73 0.62 -3.06 14.16
CA GLU A 73 1.58 -4.16 14.08
C GLU A 73 2.20 -4.33 12.68
N GLN A 74 1.42 -4.10 11.62
CA GLN A 74 1.89 -4.23 10.23
C GLN A 74 2.70 -3.02 9.77
N LEU A 75 2.39 -1.81 10.26
CA LEU A 75 3.08 -0.57 9.89
C LEU A 75 4.20 -0.19 10.87
N ALA A 76 4.38 -0.94 11.95
CA ALA A 76 5.42 -0.70 12.93
C ALA A 76 6.82 -0.73 12.27
N PRO A 77 7.74 0.16 12.68
CA PRO A 77 9.12 0.10 12.23
C PRO A 77 9.72 -1.28 12.53
N VAL A 78 10.40 -1.86 11.55
CA VAL A 78 11.24 -3.03 11.79
C VAL A 78 12.42 -2.57 12.66
N ALA A 79 12.49 -3.11 13.88
CA ALA A 79 13.55 -2.82 14.85
C ALA A 79 14.92 -3.37 14.43
#